data_AF-A0A7Z7ILB4-F1
#
_entry.id   AF-A0A7Z7ILB4-F1
#
_cell.length_a   1.000
_cell.length_b   1.000
_cell.length_c   1.000
_cell.angle_alpha   90.00
_cell.angle_beta   90.00
_cell.angle_gamma   90.00
#
_symmetry.space_group_name_H-M   'P 1'
#
loop_
_entity.id
_entity.type
_entity.pdbx_description
1 polymer ?
#
loop_
_entity_poly.entity_id
_entity_poly.type
_entity_poly.pdbx_seq_one_letter_code
_entity_poly.pdbx_strand_id
1 'polypeptide(L)'
;MTQPMSIDAAKVTAFGDANDGLAAEVMASCEPDPSLVASVGAYGAAGAVFSIALTQYLAKLQMSGEQLADRYHTHASDIRVAAQAIVTADVTNAQRVPHR
;
A
#
# COMPACT_ATOMS: atom_id res chain seq x y z
N MET A 1 30.43 23.62 14.53
CA MET A 1 30.15 23.11 13.18
C MET A 1 28.65 22.95 13.07
N THR A 2 27.97 23.80 12.31
CA THR A 2 26.53 23.64 12.02
C THR A 2 26.41 22.72 10.82
N GLN A 3 26.07 21.45 11.04
CA GLN A 3 25.71 20.55 9.95
C GLN A 3 24.53 21.18 9.21
N PRO A 4 24.56 21.29 7.86
CA PRO A 4 23.40 21.78 7.12
C PRO A 4 22.22 20.87 7.42
N MET A 5 21.08 21.47 7.75
CA MET A 5 19.83 20.74 7.96
C MET A 5 19.33 20.27 6.60
N SER A 6 19.72 19.07 6.17
CA SER A 6 19.33 18.48 4.90
C SER A 6 18.62 17.16 5.13
N ILE A 7 17.52 16.94 4.40
CA ILE A 7 16.79 15.67 4.45
C ILE A 7 17.34 14.71 3.40
N ASP A 8 17.47 13.44 3.76
CA ASP A 8 17.89 12.39 2.84
C ASP A 8 16.70 11.99 1.94
N ALA A 9 16.61 12.60 0.77
CA ALA A 9 15.52 12.37 -0.18
C ALA A 9 15.39 10.88 -0.56
N ALA A 10 16.50 10.14 -0.65
CA ALA A 10 16.50 8.73 -1.03
C ALA A 10 15.79 7.86 0.00
N LYS A 11 15.94 8.17 1.30
CA LYS A 11 15.23 7.44 2.37
C LYS A 11 13.73 7.67 2.33
N VAL A 12 13.28 8.88 2.00
CA VAL A 12 11.84 9.19 1.97
C VAL A 12 11.18 8.52 0.76
N THR A 13 11.84 8.54 -0.40
CA THR A 13 11.39 7.77 -1.57
C THR A 13 11.31 6.28 -1.28
N ALA A 14 12.36 5.70 -0.67
CA ALA A 14 12.37 4.28 -0.31
C ALA A 14 11.24 3.89 0.65
N PHE A 15 10.84 4.79 1.55
CA PHE A 15 9.70 4.55 2.44
C PHE A 15 8.36 4.54 1.69
N GLY A 16 8.18 5.42 0.69
CA GLY A 16 7.02 5.37 -0.20
C GLY A 16 6.96 4.05 -1.00
N ASP A 17 8.09 3.62 -1.55
CA ASP A 17 8.18 2.37 -2.32
C ASP A 17 7.87 1.14 -1.46
N ALA A 18 8.29 1.13 -0.19
CA ALA A 18 7.95 0.07 0.76
C ALA A 18 6.44 -0.01 1.05
N ASN A 19 5.74 1.13 1.10
CA ASN A 19 4.28 1.16 1.28
C ASN A 19 3.56 0.65 0.03
N ASP A 20 4.04 0.96 -1.17
CA ASP A 20 3.49 0.37 -2.41
C ASP A 20 3.72 -1.14 -2.47
N GLY A 21 4.87 -1.63 -1.99
CA GLY A 21 5.14 -3.07 -1.85
C GLY A 21 4.14 -3.75 -0.91
N LEU A 22 3.89 -3.14 0.26
CA LEU A 22 2.90 -3.65 1.22
C LEU A 22 1.48 -3.65 0.66
N ALA A 23 1.11 -2.62 -0.11
CA ALA A 23 -0.18 -2.59 -0.81
C ALA A 23 -0.33 -3.77 -1.77
N ALA A 24 0.72 -4.08 -2.55
CA ALA A 24 0.72 -5.22 -3.46
C ALA A 24 0.62 -6.56 -2.72
N GLU A 25 1.34 -6.73 -1.61
CA GLU A 25 1.26 -7.93 -0.77
C GLU A 25 -0.15 -8.14 -0.18
N VAL A 26 -0.80 -7.05 0.27
CA VAL A 26 -2.17 -7.09 0.77
C VAL A 26 -3.14 -7.52 -0.32
N MET A 27 -3.04 -6.95 -1.53
CA MET A 27 -3.91 -7.35 -2.64
C MET A 27 -3.74 -8.82 -2.99
N ALA A 28 -2.48 -9.27 -3.13
CA ALA A 28 -2.18 -10.68 -3.46
C ALA A 28 -2.71 -11.65 -2.39
N SER A 29 -2.60 -11.27 -1.11
CA SER A 29 -3.10 -12.09 0.00
C SER A 29 -4.62 -12.14 0.08
N CYS A 30 -5.32 -11.18 -0.52
CA CYS A 30 -6.79 -11.10 -0.53
C CYS A 30 -7.40 -11.57 -1.85
N GLU A 31 -6.60 -12.06 -2.80
CA GLU A 31 -7.08 -12.59 -4.07
C GLU A 31 -7.96 -13.84 -3.81
N PRO A 32 -9.22 -13.85 -4.28
CA PRO A 32 -10.10 -15.00 -4.10
C PRO A 32 -9.54 -16.24 -4.80
N ASP A 33 -9.41 -17.35 -4.07
CA ASP A 33 -9.10 -18.66 -4.66
C ASP A 33 -10.41 -19.40 -5.04
N PRO A 34 -10.75 -19.54 -6.33
CA PRO A 34 -11.96 -20.24 -6.77
C PRO A 34 -11.95 -21.74 -6.43
N SER A 35 -10.77 -22.33 -6.22
CA SER A 35 -10.63 -23.75 -5.89
C SER A 35 -11.21 -24.07 -4.51
N LEU A 36 -11.20 -23.11 -3.59
CA LEU A 36 -11.83 -23.25 -2.27
C LEU A 36 -13.34 -23.46 -2.40
N VAL A 37 -14.02 -22.72 -3.29
CA VAL A 37 -15.46 -22.90 -3.55
C VAL A 37 -15.73 -24.23 -4.25
N ALA A 38 -14.89 -24.60 -5.22
CA ALA A 38 -15.02 -25.89 -5.90
C ALA A 38 -14.89 -27.09 -4.94
N SER A 39 -14.02 -26.98 -3.93
CA SER A 39 -13.78 -28.06 -2.95
C SER A 39 -15.01 -28.44 -2.13
N VAL A 40 -15.92 -27.49 -1.89
CA VAL A 40 -17.12 -27.70 -1.07
C VAL A 40 -18.35 -28.07 -1.88
N GLY A 41 -18.37 -27.81 -3.19
CA GLY A 41 -19.42 -28.28 -4.10
C GLY A 41 -19.54 -29.81 -4.15
N ALA A 42 -18.46 -30.53 -3.85
CA ALA A 42 -18.42 -32.00 -3.83
C ALA A 42 -19.35 -32.66 -2.79
N TYR A 43 -19.85 -31.89 -1.80
CA TYR A 43 -20.70 -32.41 -0.71
C TYR A 43 -22.22 -32.32 -0.99
N GLY A 44 -22.63 -32.13 -2.24
CA GLY A 44 -24.05 -32.11 -2.63
C GLY A 44 -24.80 -30.90 -2.08
N ALA A 45 -26.07 -31.07 -1.67
CA ALA A 45 -26.96 -29.95 -1.30
C ALA A 45 -26.43 -29.09 -0.13
N ALA A 46 -25.80 -29.71 0.88
CA ALA A 46 -25.17 -28.97 1.99
C ALA A 46 -23.96 -28.17 1.50
N GLY A 47 -23.16 -28.76 0.61
CA GLY A 47 -22.05 -28.09 -0.07
C GLY A 47 -22.48 -26.88 -0.89
N ALA A 48 -23.64 -26.94 -1.55
CA ALA A 48 -24.17 -25.84 -2.34
C ALA A 48 -24.53 -24.61 -1.49
N VAL A 49 -25.19 -24.79 -0.34
CA VAL A 49 -25.51 -23.68 0.58
C VAL A 49 -24.22 -23.06 1.15
N PHE A 50 -23.26 -23.90 1.53
CA PHE A 50 -21.97 -23.42 2.03
C PHE A 50 -21.17 -22.68 0.96
N SER A 51 -21.23 -23.12 -0.30
CA SER A 51 -20.54 -22.47 -1.43
C SER A 51 -21.00 -21.02 -1.63
N ILE A 52 -22.29 -20.73 -1.42
CA ILE A 52 -22.83 -19.35 -1.47
C ILE A 52 -22.20 -18.50 -0.37
N ALA A 53 -22.21 -18.98 0.87
CA ALA A 53 -21.63 -18.27 2.01
C ALA A 53 -20.12 -18.03 1.83
N LEU A 54 -19.39 -19.05 1.33
CA LEU A 54 -17.96 -18.95 1.05
C LEU A 54 -17.67 -17.94 -0.06
N THR A 55 -18.48 -17.92 -1.12
CA THR A 55 -18.36 -16.94 -2.21
C THR A 55 -18.54 -15.52 -1.69
N GLN A 56 -19.54 -15.29 -0.82
CA GLN A 56 -19.76 -13.98 -0.20
C GLN A 56 -18.61 -13.58 0.73
N TYR A 57 -18.03 -14.54 1.47
CA TYR A 57 -16.86 -14.30 2.30
C TYR A 57 -15.66 -13.88 1.46
N LEU A 58 -15.33 -14.62 0.39
CA LEU A 58 -14.21 -14.32 -0.49
C LEU A 58 -14.37 -12.96 -1.17
N ALA A 59 -15.58 -12.60 -1.60
CA ALA A 59 -15.86 -11.28 -2.15
C ALA A 59 -15.60 -10.15 -1.13
N LYS A 60 -16.03 -10.35 0.13
CA LYS A 60 -15.76 -9.36 1.20
C LYS A 60 -14.28 -9.29 1.57
N LEU A 61 -13.58 -10.41 1.55
CA LEU A 61 -12.13 -10.46 1.77
C LEU A 61 -11.40 -9.64 0.70
N GLN A 62 -11.72 -9.86 -0.58
CA GLN A 62 -11.17 -9.09 -1.69
C GLN A 62 -11.44 -7.60 -1.52
N MET A 63 -12.71 -7.20 -1.31
CA MET A 63 -13.07 -5.79 -1.11
C MET A 63 -12.31 -5.15 0.06
N SER A 64 -12.15 -5.89 1.17
CA SER A 64 -11.39 -5.40 2.33
C SER A 64 -9.90 -5.25 2.00
N GLY A 65 -9.34 -6.17 1.24
CA GLY A 65 -7.94 -6.12 0.77
C GLY A 65 -7.69 -4.93 -0.14
N GLU A 66 -8.56 -4.70 -1.12
CA GLU A 66 -8.51 -3.55 -2.03
C GLU A 66 -8.55 -2.22 -1.26
N GLN A 67 -9.48 -2.08 -0.30
CA GLN A 67 -9.57 -0.88 0.54
C GLN A 67 -8.31 -0.64 1.39
N LEU A 68 -7.68 -1.70 1.88
CA LEU A 68 -6.47 -1.58 2.68
C LEU A 68 -5.25 -1.25 1.81
N ALA A 69 -5.13 -1.88 0.64
CA ALA A 69 -4.08 -1.58 -0.33
C ALA A 69 -4.16 -0.13 -0.82
N ASP A 70 -5.37 0.37 -1.12
CA ASP A 70 -5.61 1.76 -1.51
C ASP A 70 -5.14 2.77 -0.44
N ARG A 71 -5.32 2.46 0.84
CA ARG A 71 -4.80 3.28 1.94
C ARG A 71 -3.27 3.33 1.95
N TYR A 72 -2.60 2.20 1.70
CA TYR A 72 -1.14 2.15 1.62
C TYR A 72 -0.62 2.92 0.40
N HIS A 73 -1.28 2.81 -0.75
CA HIS A 73 -0.94 3.61 -1.94
C HIS A 73 -1.14 5.10 -1.72
N THR A 74 -2.26 5.49 -1.12
CA THR A 74 -2.53 6.89 -0.76
C THR A 74 -1.46 7.40 0.20
N HIS A 75 -1.12 6.62 1.23
CA HIS A 75 -0.07 6.98 2.18
C HIS A 75 1.30 7.14 1.50
N ALA A 76 1.68 6.22 0.62
CA ALA A 76 2.91 6.31 -0.18
C ALA A 76 2.95 7.58 -1.05
N SER A 77 1.84 7.92 -1.69
CA SER A 77 1.69 9.16 -2.47
C SER A 77 1.89 10.40 -1.61
N ASP A 78 1.21 10.47 -0.45
CA ASP A 78 1.32 11.59 0.47
C ASP A 78 2.75 11.77 1.01
N ILE A 79 3.43 10.66 1.33
CA ILE A 79 4.85 10.66 1.73
C ILE A 79 5.71 11.29 0.63
N ARG A 80 5.53 10.88 -0.63
CA ARG A 80 6.32 11.42 -1.76
C ARG A 80 6.06 12.91 -1.98
N VAL A 81 4.81 13.36 -1.87
CA VAL A 81 4.46 14.79 -1.95
C VAL A 81 5.13 15.59 -0.84
N ALA A 82 5.03 15.10 0.41
CA ALA A 82 5.68 15.74 1.55
C ALA A 82 7.22 15.76 1.42
N ALA A 83 7.82 14.67 0.93
CA ALA A 83 9.25 14.57 0.64
C ALA A 83 9.69 15.65 -0.34
N GLN A 84 8.96 15.76 -1.46
CA GLN A 84 9.26 16.73 -2.51
C GLN A 84 9.19 18.16 -1.99
N ALA A 85 8.20 18.48 -1.15
CA ALA A 85 8.08 19.79 -0.52
C ALA A 85 9.30 20.12 0.36
N ILE A 86 9.76 19.16 1.17
CA ILE A 86 10.93 19.34 2.03
C ILE A 86 12.21 19.51 1.20
N VAL A 87 12.44 18.65 0.21
CA VAL A 87 13.62 18.74 -0.69
C VAL A 87 13.64 20.10 -1.41
N THR A 88 12.49 20.55 -1.90
CA THR A 88 12.37 21.86 -2.59
C THR A 88 12.69 23.01 -1.64
N ALA A 89 12.21 22.95 -0.39
CA ALA A 89 12.51 23.93 0.64
C ALA A 89 14.01 23.94 1.00
N ASP A 90 14.64 22.77 1.11
CA ASP A 90 16.07 22.62 1.39
C ASP A 90 16.93 23.22 0.28
N VAL A 91 16.64 22.88 -0.99
CA VAL A 91 17.34 23.45 -2.16
C VAL A 91 17.17 24.98 -2.21
N THR A 92 15.97 25.49 -1.95
CA THR A 92 15.70 26.94 -1.92
C THR A 92 16.47 27.64 -0.81
N ASN A 93 16.56 27.01 0.36
CA ASN A 93 17.32 27.55 1.49
C ASN A 93 18.83 27.53 1.20
N ALA A 94 19.35 26.44 0.64
CA ALA A 94 20.77 26.33 0.27
C ALA A 94 21.19 27.43 -0.73
N GLN A 95 20.33 27.80 -1.67
CA GLN A 95 20.57 28.90 -2.61
C GLN A 95 20.54 30.29 -1.97
N ARG A 96 19.89 30.45 -0.81
CA ARG A 96 19.74 31.74 -0.11
C ARG A 96 20.81 32.01 0.93
N VAL A 97 21.59 31.01 1.35
CA VAL A 97 22.71 31.21 2.27
C VAL A 97 23.90 31.76 1.46
N PRO A 98 24.34 33.02 1.69
CA PRO A 98 25.46 33.57 0.95
C PRO A 98 26.74 32.81 1.33
N HIS A 99 27.40 32.24 0.31
CA HIS A 99 28.76 31.72 0.45
C HIS A 99 29.69 32.91 0.80
N ARG A 100 30.13 32.98 2.06
CA ARG A 100 31.24 33.83 2.49
C ARG A 100 32.52 33.03 2.49
#